data_AF-A0A402BLD8-F1
#
_entry.id   AF-A0A402BLD8-F1
#
_cell.length_a   1.000
_cell.length_b   1.000
_cell.length_c   1.000
_cell.angle_alpha   90.00
_cell.angle_beta   90.00
_cell.angle_gamma   90.00
#
_symmetry.space_group_name_H-M   'P 1'
#
loop_
_entity.id
_entity.type
_entity.pdbx_description
1 polymer ?
#
loop_
_entity_poly.entity_id
_entity_poly.type
_entity_poly.pdbx_seq_one_letter_code
_entity_poly.pdbx_strand_id
1 'polypeptide(L)'
;MYNSSMTIEDILHTPSFEAKYEAVTSELPFLLDLISGLADGREYKVGVKEKATAAQKILRKLPVKPDYTEENLGDLIRGNIIASDTEDAQYLLSQLQKVATLVALDNYAINPTAWGYNGINTNILSPNGHTVEVQIHTPETRAVQKALHPLYTEWRNEVEVPLWVFEEARRLADEARKNLKAAQ
;
A
#
# COMPACT_ATOMS: atom_id res chain seq x y z
N MET A 1 -24.78 6.14 -4.52
CA MET A 1 -23.56 6.84 -4.98
C MET A 1 -23.04 7.66 -3.83
N TYR A 2 -21.74 7.56 -3.54
CA TYR A 2 -21.15 8.37 -2.46
C TYR A 2 -21.09 9.84 -2.85
N ASN A 3 -21.06 10.70 -1.83
CA ASN A 3 -20.84 12.13 -2.01
C ASN A 3 -20.02 12.70 -0.84
N SER A 4 -19.45 13.88 -1.05
CA SER A 4 -18.53 14.52 -0.11
C SER A 4 -19.18 14.98 1.22
N SER A 5 -20.51 14.92 1.36
CA SER A 5 -21.21 15.23 2.60
C SER A 5 -21.43 14.01 3.50
N MET A 6 -21.16 12.80 2.99
CA MET A 6 -21.27 11.57 3.78
C MET A 6 -20.20 11.51 4.87
N THR A 7 -20.57 10.90 5.98
CA THR A 7 -19.69 10.55 7.09
C THR A 7 -19.10 9.15 6.89
N ILE A 8 -18.13 8.79 7.74
CA ILE A 8 -17.60 7.42 7.76
C ILE A 8 -18.74 6.43 8.03
N GLU A 9 -19.63 6.75 8.97
CA GLU A 9 -20.74 5.90 9.36
C GLU A 9 -21.74 5.66 8.22
N ASP A 10 -21.98 6.68 7.39
CA ASP A 10 -22.86 6.55 6.22
C ASP A 10 -22.29 5.56 5.19
N ILE A 11 -20.95 5.57 4.98
CA ILE A 11 -20.31 4.59 4.10
C ILE A 11 -20.32 3.20 4.72
N LEU A 12 -20.03 3.09 6.02
CA LEU A 12 -19.97 1.80 6.72
C LEU A 12 -21.28 1.02 6.61
N HIS A 13 -22.42 1.72 6.58
CA HIS A 13 -23.76 1.14 6.43
C HIS A 13 -24.27 1.06 4.99
N THR A 14 -23.45 1.41 3.99
CA THR A 14 -23.85 1.26 2.59
C THR A 14 -23.76 -0.23 2.21
N PRO A 15 -24.87 -0.88 1.76
CA PRO A 15 -24.86 -2.31 1.49
C PRO A 15 -23.81 -2.78 0.48
N SER A 16 -23.53 -1.96 -0.55
CA SER A 16 -22.52 -2.29 -1.56
C SER A 16 -21.09 -2.23 -0.99
N PHE A 17 -20.80 -1.29 -0.09
CA PHE A 17 -19.53 -1.23 0.64
C PHE A 17 -19.35 -2.46 1.53
N GLU A 18 -20.38 -2.84 2.30
CA GLU A 18 -20.32 -4.01 3.17
C GLU A 18 -20.09 -5.28 2.37
N ALA A 19 -20.87 -5.49 1.32
CA ALA A 19 -20.74 -6.66 0.43
C ALA A 19 -19.35 -6.72 -0.19
N LYS A 20 -18.81 -5.60 -0.70
CA LYS A 20 -17.46 -5.54 -1.27
C LYS A 20 -16.40 -5.85 -0.22
N TYR A 21 -16.50 -5.24 0.96
CA TYR A 21 -15.53 -5.42 2.03
C TYR A 21 -15.49 -6.88 2.49
N GLU A 22 -16.64 -7.50 2.75
CA GLU A 22 -16.73 -8.91 3.12
C GLU A 22 -16.20 -9.83 2.02
N ALA A 23 -16.60 -9.59 0.77
CA ALA A 23 -16.16 -10.40 -0.36
C ALA A 23 -14.63 -10.40 -0.51
N VAL A 24 -13.99 -9.22 -0.51
CA VAL A 24 -12.53 -9.12 -0.65
C VAL A 24 -11.80 -9.63 0.59
N THR A 25 -12.30 -9.34 1.79
CA THR A 25 -11.62 -9.79 3.02
C THR A 25 -11.74 -11.29 3.27
N SER A 26 -12.76 -11.94 2.73
CA SER A 26 -12.87 -13.41 2.73
C SER A 26 -11.76 -14.11 1.94
N GLU A 27 -11.06 -13.38 1.05
CA GLU A 27 -9.93 -13.90 0.26
C GLU A 27 -8.57 -13.75 0.96
N LEU A 28 -8.56 -13.31 2.21
CA LEU A 28 -7.33 -13.26 3.02
C LEU A 28 -6.53 -14.58 3.02
N PRO A 29 -7.16 -15.78 3.08
CA PRO A 29 -6.43 -17.05 3.03
C PRO A 29 -5.70 -17.27 1.70
N PHE A 30 -6.27 -16.86 0.57
CA PHE A 30 -5.59 -16.91 -0.73
C PHE A 30 -4.33 -16.05 -0.71
N LEU A 31 -4.45 -14.81 -0.24
CA LEU A 31 -3.31 -13.91 -0.18
C LEU A 31 -2.25 -14.41 0.81
N LEU A 32 -2.65 -15.01 1.93
CA LEU A 32 -1.75 -15.62 2.89
C LEU A 32 -0.94 -16.77 2.25
N ASP A 33 -1.60 -17.69 1.56
CA ASP A 33 -0.94 -18.81 0.88
C ASP A 33 0.08 -18.31 -0.15
N LEU A 34 -0.36 -17.42 -1.05
CA LEU A 34 0.50 -16.80 -2.07
C LEU A 34 1.73 -16.12 -1.45
N ILE A 35 1.54 -15.28 -0.44
CA ILE A 35 2.62 -14.51 0.18
C ILE A 35 3.57 -15.41 0.96
N SER A 36 3.05 -16.41 1.68
CA SER A 36 3.89 -17.34 2.44
C SER A 36 4.76 -18.20 1.52
N GLY A 37 4.22 -18.64 0.37
CA GLY A 37 4.96 -19.36 -0.66
C GLY A 37 6.01 -18.49 -1.35
N LEU A 38 5.68 -17.23 -1.65
CA LEU A 38 6.62 -16.28 -2.27
C LEU A 38 7.75 -15.84 -1.32
N ALA A 39 7.44 -15.67 -0.03
CA ALA A 39 8.40 -15.16 0.93
C ALA A 39 9.60 -16.11 1.10
N ASP A 40 9.39 -17.42 0.96
CA ASP A 40 10.45 -18.43 0.96
C ASP A 40 11.44 -18.24 2.13
N GLY A 41 10.91 -18.24 3.35
CA GLY A 41 11.68 -18.05 4.60
C GLY A 41 11.94 -16.60 5.00
N ARG A 42 11.56 -15.60 4.19
CA ARG A 42 11.65 -14.17 4.54
C ARG A 42 10.54 -13.73 5.49
N GLU A 43 10.76 -12.61 6.16
CA GLU A 43 9.70 -11.96 6.95
C GLU A 43 8.58 -11.50 6.01
N TYR A 44 7.34 -11.83 6.37
CA TYR A 44 6.16 -11.35 5.66
C TYR A 44 5.03 -11.02 6.62
N LYS A 45 4.10 -10.19 6.15
CA LYS A 45 2.87 -9.87 6.86
C LYS A 45 1.71 -9.72 5.88
N VAL A 46 0.64 -10.46 6.13
CA VAL A 46 -0.65 -10.27 5.46
C VAL A 46 -1.62 -9.64 6.44
N GLY A 47 -2.48 -8.75 5.96
CA GLY A 47 -3.44 -8.07 6.82
C GLY A 47 -4.62 -7.49 6.06
N VAL A 48 -5.68 -7.24 6.83
CA VAL A 48 -6.89 -6.57 6.40
C VAL A 48 -6.80 -5.10 6.79
N LYS A 49 -7.23 -4.21 5.91
CA LYS A 49 -7.43 -2.80 6.23
C LYS A 49 -8.68 -2.63 7.06
N GLU A 50 -8.57 -1.93 8.18
CA GLU A 50 -9.71 -1.60 9.03
C GLU A 50 -10.87 -0.97 8.24
N LYS A 51 -12.10 -1.44 8.48
CA LYS A 51 -13.33 -1.03 7.78
C LYS A 51 -13.50 0.49 7.77
N ALA A 52 -13.30 1.14 8.93
CA ALA A 52 -13.35 2.61 9.05
C ALA A 52 -12.28 3.33 8.23
N THR A 53 -11.06 2.76 8.12
CA THR A 53 -9.98 3.32 7.30
C THR A 53 -10.26 3.17 5.80
N ALA A 54 -10.92 2.08 5.40
CA ALA A 54 -11.39 1.89 4.03
C ALA A 54 -12.47 2.92 3.66
N ALA A 55 -13.47 3.12 4.53
CA ALA A 55 -14.49 4.16 4.36
C ALA A 55 -13.87 5.58 4.32
N GLN A 56 -12.95 5.88 5.24
CA GLN A 56 -12.22 7.16 5.25
C GLN A 56 -11.43 7.37 3.94
N LYS A 57 -10.87 6.31 3.34
CA LYS A 57 -10.17 6.40 2.06
C LYS A 57 -11.12 6.82 0.93
N ILE A 58 -12.35 6.32 0.90
CA ILE A 58 -13.36 6.73 -0.07
C ILE A 58 -13.66 8.23 0.10
N LEU A 59 -14.04 8.67 1.32
CA LEU A 59 -14.35 10.08 1.58
C LEU A 59 -13.20 11.02 1.23
N ARG A 60 -11.97 10.63 1.57
CA ARG A 60 -10.76 11.41 1.23
C ARG A 60 -10.59 11.57 -0.28
N LYS A 61 -11.03 10.61 -1.09
CA LYS A 61 -10.84 10.62 -2.54
C LYS A 61 -11.96 11.33 -3.30
N LEU A 62 -13.17 11.42 -2.74
CA LEU A 62 -14.32 12.05 -3.40
C LEU A 62 -14.08 13.50 -3.88
N PRO A 63 -13.41 14.39 -3.12
CA PRO A 63 -13.19 15.78 -3.58
C PRO A 63 -12.34 15.88 -4.86
N VAL A 64 -11.43 14.94 -5.07
CA VAL A 64 -10.51 14.93 -6.23
C VAL A 64 -10.93 13.93 -7.31
N LYS A 65 -11.74 12.93 -6.94
CA LYS A 65 -12.27 11.90 -7.82
C LYS A 65 -13.73 11.61 -7.42
N PRO A 66 -14.71 12.39 -7.93
CA PRO A 66 -16.11 12.29 -7.52
C PRO A 66 -16.79 10.95 -7.82
N ASP A 67 -16.26 10.17 -8.75
CA ASP A 67 -16.70 8.82 -9.10
C ASP A 67 -16.01 7.72 -8.27
N TYR A 68 -15.25 8.07 -7.22
CA TYR A 68 -14.56 7.10 -6.38
C TYR A 68 -15.54 6.28 -5.53
N THR A 69 -15.49 4.96 -5.66
CA THR A 69 -16.35 4.02 -4.92
C THR A 69 -15.54 2.90 -4.24
N GLU A 70 -16.25 1.99 -3.58
CA GLU A 70 -15.72 0.75 -3.00
C GLU A 70 -15.00 -0.12 -4.05
N GLU A 71 -15.42 -0.05 -5.32
CA GLU A 71 -14.78 -0.78 -6.41
C GLU A 71 -13.36 -0.29 -6.72
N ASN A 72 -13.01 0.93 -6.29
CA ASN A 72 -11.66 1.47 -6.43
C ASN A 72 -10.72 1.08 -5.27
N LEU A 73 -11.20 0.38 -4.25
CA LEU A 73 -10.39 -0.04 -3.11
C LEU A 73 -9.56 -1.29 -3.44
N GLY A 74 -8.36 -1.09 -3.98
CA GLY A 74 -7.43 -2.18 -4.32
C GLY A 74 -6.53 -2.67 -3.17
N ASP A 75 -6.69 -2.15 -1.95
CA ASP A 75 -5.82 -2.41 -0.80
C ASP A 75 -6.61 -2.81 0.47
N LEU A 76 -7.79 -3.42 0.29
CA LEU A 76 -8.60 -3.94 1.41
C LEU A 76 -7.91 -5.11 2.12
N ILE A 77 -7.29 -6.01 1.37
CA ILE A 77 -6.31 -6.96 1.90
C ILE A 77 -4.95 -6.69 1.26
N ARG A 78 -3.90 -6.86 2.04
CA ARG A 78 -2.53 -6.53 1.63
C ARG A 78 -1.49 -7.50 2.17
N GLY A 79 -0.57 -7.90 1.31
CA GLY A 79 0.63 -8.66 1.64
C GLY A 79 1.86 -7.76 1.65
N ASN A 80 2.80 -8.02 2.54
CA ASN A 80 4.11 -7.37 2.60
C ASN A 80 5.17 -8.46 2.73
N ILE A 81 6.23 -8.38 1.95
CA ILE A 81 7.42 -9.24 2.07
C ILE A 81 8.63 -8.35 2.29
N ILE A 82 9.49 -8.72 3.24
CA ILE A 82 10.77 -8.05 3.49
C ILE A 82 11.88 -8.85 2.79
N ALA A 83 12.30 -8.36 1.63
CA ALA A 83 13.47 -8.82 0.89
C ALA A 83 14.77 -8.42 1.61
N SER A 84 15.86 -9.15 1.40
CA SER A 84 17.17 -8.78 1.97
C SER A 84 17.70 -7.46 1.43
N ASP A 85 17.56 -7.25 0.13
CA ASP A 85 18.12 -6.15 -0.63
C ASP A 85 17.31 -5.91 -1.91
N THR A 86 17.82 -5.02 -2.77
CA THR A 86 17.12 -4.62 -4.00
C THR A 86 17.09 -5.73 -5.05
N GLU A 87 18.14 -6.56 -5.15
CA GLU A 87 18.19 -7.67 -6.10
C GLU A 87 17.17 -8.74 -5.72
N ASP A 88 17.12 -9.08 -4.43
CA ASP A 88 16.12 -9.98 -3.87
C ASP A 88 14.69 -9.45 -4.04
N ALA A 89 14.48 -8.14 -3.88
CA ALA A 89 13.18 -7.53 -4.13
C ALA A 89 12.73 -7.66 -5.60
N GLN A 90 13.65 -7.48 -6.56
CA GLN A 90 13.35 -7.69 -7.98
C GLN A 90 13.12 -9.18 -8.30
N TYR A 91 13.87 -10.08 -7.65
CA TYR A 91 13.64 -11.52 -7.77
C TYR A 91 12.22 -11.88 -7.32
N LEU A 92 11.79 -11.43 -6.14
CA LEU A 92 10.43 -11.65 -5.62
C LEU A 92 9.35 -11.08 -6.55
N LEU A 93 9.57 -9.88 -7.10
CA LEU A 93 8.67 -9.30 -8.10
C LEU A 93 8.55 -10.21 -9.34
N SER A 94 9.68 -10.74 -9.84
CA SER A 94 9.68 -11.66 -10.98
C SER A 94 8.97 -12.98 -10.68
N GLN A 95 9.04 -13.49 -9.45
CA GLN A 95 8.29 -14.68 -9.04
C GLN A 95 6.80 -14.39 -8.94
N LEU A 96 6.42 -13.26 -8.34
CA LEU A 96 5.02 -12.82 -8.27
C LEU A 96 4.40 -12.71 -9.67
N GLN A 97 5.12 -12.13 -10.63
CA GLN A 97 4.66 -12.01 -12.03
C GLN A 97 4.42 -13.34 -12.74
N LYS A 98 5.05 -14.43 -12.29
CA LYS A 98 4.83 -15.77 -12.87
C LYS A 98 3.55 -16.43 -12.34
N VAL A 99 3.12 -16.08 -11.13
CA VAL A 99 2.04 -16.78 -10.41
C VAL A 99 0.79 -15.93 -10.24
N ALA A 100 0.86 -14.62 -10.49
CA ALA A 100 -0.25 -13.69 -10.33
C ALA A 100 -0.39 -12.75 -11.52
N THR A 101 -1.62 -12.35 -11.82
CA THR A 101 -1.90 -11.32 -12.82
C THR A 101 -1.78 -9.94 -12.19
N LEU A 102 -0.81 -9.14 -12.62
CA LEU A 102 -0.62 -7.76 -12.17
C LEU A 102 -1.60 -6.83 -12.89
N VAL A 103 -2.29 -5.99 -12.12
CA VAL A 103 -3.15 -4.90 -12.62
C VAL A 103 -2.51 -3.53 -12.46
N ALA A 104 -1.58 -3.38 -11.50
CA ALA A 104 -0.76 -2.18 -11.38
C ALA A 104 0.62 -2.53 -10.80
N LEU A 105 1.64 -1.76 -11.20
CA LEU A 105 3.00 -1.87 -10.71
C LEU A 105 3.59 -0.48 -10.54
N ASP A 106 3.83 -0.11 -9.29
CA ASP A 106 4.62 1.05 -8.92
C ASP A 106 5.98 0.59 -8.40
N ASN A 107 6.98 0.57 -9.27
CA ASN A 107 8.34 0.18 -8.93
C ASN A 107 9.17 1.41 -8.53
N TYR A 108 8.99 1.89 -7.29
CA TYR A 108 9.73 3.04 -6.80
C TYR A 108 11.20 2.72 -6.47
N ALA A 109 11.62 1.45 -6.52
CA ALA A 109 13.03 1.08 -6.42
C ALA A 109 13.84 1.60 -7.62
N ILE A 110 13.22 1.67 -8.80
CA ILE A 110 13.81 2.23 -10.02
C ILE A 110 13.55 3.73 -10.11
N ASN A 111 12.34 4.17 -9.74
CA ASN A 111 11.91 5.57 -9.79
C ASN A 111 11.45 6.04 -8.40
N PRO A 112 12.38 6.44 -7.50
CA PRO A 112 12.00 6.90 -6.18
C PRO A 112 10.99 8.05 -6.24
N THR A 113 10.05 8.09 -5.30
CA THR A 113 9.11 9.21 -5.22
C THR A 113 9.85 10.50 -4.90
N ALA A 114 9.25 11.66 -5.19
CA ALA A 114 9.76 12.95 -4.73
C ALA A 114 9.92 13.03 -3.19
N TRP A 115 9.26 12.13 -2.45
CA TRP A 115 9.35 11.97 -0.99
C TRP A 115 10.54 11.09 -0.55
N GLY A 116 11.25 10.44 -1.48
CA GLY A 116 12.38 9.56 -1.21
C GLY A 116 12.03 8.09 -0.92
N TYR A 117 10.76 7.70 -1.10
CA TYR A 117 10.30 6.32 -0.96
C TYR A 117 10.65 5.48 -2.20
N ASN A 118 11.18 4.28 -1.99
CA ASN A 118 11.73 3.41 -3.03
C ASN A 118 11.30 1.93 -2.94
N GLY A 119 10.13 1.64 -2.35
CA GLY A 119 9.57 0.27 -2.31
C GLY A 119 8.88 -0.16 -3.61
N ILE A 120 8.56 -1.44 -3.73
CA ILE A 120 7.76 -1.97 -4.84
C ILE A 120 6.33 -2.18 -4.34
N ASN A 121 5.36 -1.49 -4.94
CA ASN A 121 3.94 -1.72 -4.67
C ASN A 121 3.28 -2.30 -5.92
N THR A 122 2.52 -3.37 -5.74
CA THR A 122 1.79 -4.02 -6.83
C THR A 122 0.34 -4.24 -6.43
N ASN A 123 -0.51 -4.23 -7.42
CA ASN A 123 -1.88 -4.72 -7.31
C ASN A 123 -2.02 -5.95 -8.21
N ILE A 124 -2.58 -7.02 -7.67
CA ILE A 124 -2.84 -8.26 -8.40
C ILE A 124 -4.32 -8.60 -8.38
N LEU A 125 -4.77 -9.42 -9.32
CA LEU A 125 -6.09 -10.02 -9.29
C LEU A 125 -6.09 -11.29 -8.44
N SER A 126 -7.04 -11.37 -7.52
CA SER A 126 -7.41 -12.60 -6.83
C SER A 126 -8.15 -13.55 -7.78
N PRO A 127 -8.31 -14.85 -7.42
CA PRO A 127 -9.08 -15.81 -8.22
C PRO A 127 -10.53 -15.38 -8.46
N ASN A 128 -11.12 -14.60 -7.56
CA ASN A 128 -12.48 -14.07 -7.70
C ASN A 128 -12.53 -12.73 -8.44
N GLY A 129 -11.41 -12.26 -9.00
CA GLY A 129 -11.33 -11.03 -9.80
C GLY A 129 -11.25 -9.75 -8.97
N HIS A 130 -11.03 -9.84 -7.66
CA HIS A 130 -10.82 -8.67 -6.83
C HIS A 130 -9.36 -8.20 -6.89
N THR A 131 -9.16 -6.90 -6.75
CA THR A 131 -7.81 -6.33 -6.67
C THR A 131 -7.31 -6.38 -5.23
N VAL A 132 -6.10 -6.91 -5.04
CA VAL A 132 -5.42 -6.99 -3.74
C VAL A 132 -4.00 -6.45 -3.85
N GLU A 133 -3.45 -5.93 -2.75
CA GLU A 133 -2.13 -5.27 -2.75
C GLU A 133 -1.02 -6.24 -2.31
N VAL A 134 0.10 -6.26 -3.03
CA VAL A 134 1.35 -6.90 -2.59
C VAL A 134 2.48 -5.88 -2.61
N GLN A 135 3.12 -5.68 -1.47
CA GLN A 135 4.26 -4.79 -1.31
C GLN A 135 5.53 -5.59 -1.03
N ILE A 136 6.62 -5.23 -1.70
CA ILE A 136 7.94 -5.81 -1.46
C ILE A 136 8.85 -4.66 -1.00
N HIS A 137 9.42 -4.85 0.19
CA HIS A 137 10.30 -3.88 0.84
C HIS A 137 11.65 -4.52 1.16
N THR A 138 12.69 -3.71 1.29
CA THR A 138 13.89 -4.09 2.04
C THR A 138 13.79 -3.53 3.46
N PRO A 139 14.64 -3.93 4.42
CA PRO A 139 14.71 -3.29 5.72
C PRO A 139 14.89 -1.77 5.61
N GLU A 140 15.69 -1.32 4.63
CA GLU A 140 15.90 0.10 4.35
C GLU A 140 14.62 0.78 3.87
N THR A 141 13.96 0.26 2.83
CA THR A 141 12.75 0.90 2.29
C THR A 141 11.62 0.92 3.31
N ARG A 142 11.54 -0.12 4.15
CA ARG A 142 10.57 -0.21 5.25
C ARG A 142 10.85 0.83 6.33
N ALA A 143 12.11 1.04 6.70
CA ALA A 143 12.50 2.07 7.67
C ALA A 143 12.16 3.47 7.15
N VAL A 144 12.50 3.75 5.89
CA VAL A 144 12.15 5.02 5.21
C VAL A 144 10.64 5.20 5.14
N GLN A 145 9.88 4.20 4.72
CA GLN A 145 8.41 4.25 4.70
C GLN A 145 7.83 4.65 6.06
N LYS A 146 8.31 4.03 7.14
CA LYS A 146 7.86 4.29 8.51
C LYS A 146 8.16 5.73 8.95
N ALA A 147 9.36 6.23 8.63
CA ALA A 147 9.77 7.60 8.96
C ALA A 147 8.96 8.65 8.20
N LEU A 148 8.66 8.39 6.92
CA LEU A 148 7.95 9.32 6.04
C LEU A 148 6.43 9.33 6.23
N HIS A 149 5.85 8.24 6.75
CA HIS A 149 4.40 8.04 6.77
C HIS A 149 3.60 9.20 7.42
N PRO A 150 4.04 9.78 8.56
CA PRO A 150 3.34 10.91 9.17
C PRO A 150 3.31 12.14 8.26
N LEU A 151 4.50 12.58 7.78
CA LEU A 151 4.64 13.75 6.92
C LEU A 151 3.88 13.57 5.59
N TYR A 152 3.98 12.40 4.97
CA TYR A 152 3.18 12.09 3.78
C TYR A 152 1.68 12.16 4.06
N THR A 153 1.21 11.65 5.19
CA THR A 153 -0.23 11.63 5.51
C THR A 153 -0.80 13.03 5.71
N GLU A 154 0.00 13.93 6.29
CA GLU A 154 -0.33 15.35 6.48
C GLU A 154 -0.47 16.08 5.13
N TRP A 155 0.50 15.90 4.23
CA TRP A 155 0.62 16.76 3.04
C TRP A 155 0.05 16.16 1.74
N ARG A 156 -0.26 14.86 1.67
CA ARG A 156 -0.66 14.17 0.41
C ARG A 156 -1.94 14.66 -0.26
N ASN A 157 -2.74 15.47 0.41
CA ASN A 157 -4.00 16.01 -0.14
C ASN A 157 -3.92 17.51 -0.45
N GLU A 158 -2.80 18.16 -0.13
CA GLU A 158 -2.61 19.57 -0.40
C GLU A 158 -2.43 19.81 -1.90
N VAL A 159 -3.06 20.87 -2.41
CA VAL A 159 -2.95 21.27 -3.83
C VAL A 159 -1.53 21.72 -4.14
N GLU A 160 -0.89 22.39 -3.19
CA GLU A 160 0.49 22.85 -3.27
C GLU A 160 1.24 22.39 -2.04
N VAL A 161 2.28 21.58 -2.26
CA VAL A 161 3.16 21.10 -1.20
C VAL A 161 4.42 21.97 -1.19
N PRO A 162 4.73 22.69 -0.10
CA PRO A 162 5.91 23.53 -0.02
C PRO A 162 7.21 22.73 -0.22
N LEU A 163 8.22 23.35 -0.85
CA LEU A 163 9.51 22.71 -1.11
C LEU A 163 10.20 22.15 0.14
N TRP A 164 10.06 22.85 1.28
CA TRP A 164 10.65 22.42 2.55
C TRP A 164 10.11 21.05 3.02
N VAL A 165 8.89 20.67 2.63
CA VAL A 165 8.31 19.36 2.96
C VAL A 165 9.11 18.25 2.28
N PHE A 166 9.54 18.46 1.03
CA PHE A 166 10.37 17.50 0.30
C PHE A 166 11.82 17.49 0.80
N GLU A 167 12.32 18.62 1.32
CA GLU A 167 13.61 18.66 2.02
C GLU A 167 13.56 17.88 3.32
N GLU A 168 12.50 18.06 4.11
CA GLU A 168 12.28 17.32 5.35
C GLU A 168 12.07 15.83 5.10
N ALA A 169 11.31 15.46 4.06
CA ALA A 169 11.17 14.06 3.64
C ALA A 169 12.55 13.43 3.32
N ARG A 170 13.39 14.14 2.55
CA ARG A 170 14.77 13.67 2.28
C ARG A 170 15.58 13.52 3.55
N ARG A 171 15.51 14.49 4.46
CA ARG A 171 16.21 14.45 5.75
C ARG A 171 15.78 13.23 6.58
N LEU A 172 14.49 12.97 6.70
CA LEU A 172 13.92 11.82 7.42
C LEU A 172 14.32 10.49 6.79
N ALA A 173 14.32 10.41 5.46
CA ALA A 173 14.76 9.21 4.75
C ALA A 173 16.25 8.92 5.02
N ASP A 174 17.11 9.94 4.95
CA ASP A 174 18.54 9.78 5.23
C ASP A 174 18.83 9.43 6.69
N GLU A 175 18.07 10.01 7.63
CA GLU A 175 18.14 9.67 9.04
C GLU A 175 17.74 8.22 9.29
N ALA A 176 16.65 7.75 8.67
CA ALA A 176 16.21 6.36 8.77
C ALA A 176 17.28 5.38 8.24
N ARG A 177 17.92 5.70 7.11
CA ARG A 177 19.03 4.91 6.55
C ARG A 177 20.24 4.86 7.49
N LYS A 178 20.61 6.00 8.07
CA LYS A 178 21.73 6.08 9.03
C LYS A 178 21.46 5.26 10.29
N ASN A 179 20.26 5.38 10.85
CA ASN A 179 19.87 4.65 12.06
C ASN A 179 19.84 3.14 11.83
N LEU A 180 19.40 2.68 10.65
CA LEU A 180 19.44 1.26 10.29
C LEU A 180 20.88 0.73 10.23
N LYS A 181 21.80 1.46 9.57
CA LYS A 181 23.22 1.07 9.49
C LYS A 181 23.91 1.04 10.85
N ALA A 182 23.51 1.90 11.79
CA ALA A 182 24.07 1.92 13.14
C ALA A 182 23.56 0.78 14.03
N ALA A 183 22.45 0.13 13.65
CA ALA A 183 21.83 -0.98 14.37
C ALA A 183 22.26 -2.37 13.87
N GLN A 184 23.09 -2.43 12.81
CA GLN A 184 23.65 -3.64 12.20
C GLN A 184 25.11 -3.81 12.63
#